data_AF-A0A5C5UWK2-F1
#
_entry.id   AF-A0A5C5UWK2-F1
#
_cell.length_a   1.000
_cell.length_b   1.000
_cell.length_c   1.000
_cell.angle_alpha   90.00
_cell.angle_beta   90.00
_cell.angle_gamma   90.00
#
_symmetry.space_group_name_H-M   'P 1'
#
loop_
_entity.id
_entity.type
_entity.pdbx_description
1 polymer ?
#
loop_
_entity_poly.entity_id
_entity_poly.type
_entity_poly.pdbx_seq_one_letter_code
_entity_poly.pdbx_strand_id
1 'polypeptide(L)'
;MAWLRNLFFIGICGVMVSAVVGGLVIPQRPPQVAEIAHPLGPVERNDIQAVADRVDLQFEQTWADAGLQPAPTADDLTLIRRISLGLTGTVPSLEEIRVFESRPEEERLSWWLSKTFADRRYGDFVAERLRRAYVGVENGPFLVYRGRRFLTWLSDQLMENRPYDQLTRDLIAENGLWTDTPAVNFVTATIDQDGTKRPDPVKLAGRVTRAFLATRIDCVQCHDDNLGGDLKQQDFHELASFFREAENSFVGIRDNDKVLYEHQYLYADETTTVPSQVPFNQHLLSDAATERERLANWVTHPENRPFARAIVNRIWAITTGKPLVEPVDSIPLEGSFETGEYPAGLEPLADDFIANGFDLQRLVRVIAATKAFQRDSQADFAVTAEHEETWAAYPVTRLRPEQVIGAIQQTAALKTLDAESHILTQLINYGEHNEFLKRYGDAGEDEFAEQGGTIPQRLLMMNGNLVKQRTKNDLIRNSATRIAQLSPNNETRIEIAYLTTLTRRPTSEESEYFVQRMEDSTLARRHQVEDLVWVLLNSSEFAWNH
;
A
#
# COMPACT_ATOMS: atom_id res chain seq x y z
N MET A 1 10.55 61.94 -1.37
CA MET A 1 9.58 60.88 -1.73
C MET A 1 10.15 59.46 -1.69
N ALA A 2 11.37 59.19 -2.18
CA ALA A 2 11.92 57.82 -2.17
C ALA A 2 12.12 57.20 -0.77
N TRP A 3 12.50 58.00 0.23
CA TRP A 3 12.75 57.50 1.59
C TRP A 3 11.49 57.01 2.33
N LEU A 4 10.36 57.71 2.15
CA LEU A 4 9.05 57.30 2.68
C LEU A 4 8.59 55.97 2.06
N ARG A 5 8.87 55.75 0.77
CA ARG A 5 8.54 54.49 0.08
C ARG A 5 9.38 53.32 0.60
N ASN A 6 10.65 53.56 0.91
CA ASN A 6 11.54 52.54 1.47
C ASN A 6 11.17 52.20 2.92
N LEU A 7 10.79 53.19 3.75
CA LEU A 7 10.29 52.94 5.10
C LEU A 7 8.98 52.17 5.11
N PHE A 8 8.07 52.51 4.20
CA PHE A 8 6.82 51.77 4.03
C PHE A 8 7.08 50.32 3.61
N PHE A 9 8.02 50.09 2.69
CA PHE A 9 8.42 48.74 2.26
C PHE A 9 9.06 47.93 3.40
N ILE A 10 9.96 48.55 4.18
CA ILE A 10 10.56 47.92 5.36
C ILE A 10 9.49 47.61 6.42
N GLY A 11 8.52 48.50 6.61
CA GLY A 11 7.37 48.27 7.50
C GLY A 11 6.53 47.08 7.06
N ILE A 12 6.23 46.97 5.76
CA ILE A 12 5.50 45.82 5.19
C ILE A 12 6.31 44.53 5.35
N CYS A 13 7.61 44.54 5.07
CA CYS A 13 8.48 43.38 5.29
C CYS A 13 8.52 42.98 6.77
N GLY A 14 8.60 43.96 7.67
CA GLY A 14 8.57 43.72 9.12
C GLY A 14 7.25 43.12 9.60
N VAL A 15 6.11 43.59 9.08
CA VAL A 15 4.78 43.03 9.38
C VAL A 15 4.63 41.63 8.79
N MET A 16 5.07 41.38 7.55
CA MET A 16 5.05 40.04 6.96
C MET A 16 5.93 39.06 7.72
N VAL A 17 7.15 39.45 8.10
CA VAL A 17 8.04 38.61 8.92
C VAL A 17 7.43 38.38 10.29
N SER A 18 6.84 39.39 10.92
CA SER A 18 6.17 39.24 12.22
C SER A 18 4.89 38.40 12.14
N ALA A 19 4.17 38.42 11.02
CA ALA A 19 3.02 37.57 10.77
C ALA A 19 3.43 36.11 10.51
N VAL A 20 4.53 35.89 9.79
CA VAL A 20 5.11 34.56 9.56
C VAL A 20 5.67 33.97 10.86
N VAL A 21 6.44 34.76 11.62
CA VAL A 21 6.98 34.34 12.93
C VAL A 21 5.85 34.19 13.95
N GLY A 22 4.87 35.10 13.95
CA GLY A 22 3.67 35.03 14.79
C GLY A 22 2.82 33.79 14.49
N GLY A 23 2.63 33.45 13.21
CA GLY A 23 1.95 32.21 12.79
C GLY A 23 2.70 30.92 13.15
N LEU A 24 4.02 31.01 13.36
CA LEU A 24 4.88 29.91 13.83
C LEU A 24 4.92 29.79 15.37
N VAL A 25 4.60 30.87 16.11
CA VAL A 25 4.69 30.95 17.58
C VAL A 25 3.33 30.92 18.28
N ILE A 26 2.24 31.29 17.59
CA ILE A 26 0.89 31.06 18.10
C ILE A 26 0.74 29.54 18.22
N PRO A 27 0.40 29.01 19.42
CA PRO A 27 0.02 27.61 19.53
C PRO A 27 -1.16 27.43 18.59
N GLN A 28 -0.90 26.75 17.46
CA GLN A 28 -1.95 26.16 16.66
C GLN A 28 -2.89 25.52 17.67
N ARG A 29 -4.19 25.87 17.63
CA ARG A 29 -5.20 25.12 18.39
C ARG A 29 -4.79 23.66 18.30
N PRO A 30 -4.72 22.91 19.41
CA PRO A 30 -4.48 21.47 19.30
C PRO A 30 -5.42 21.00 18.19
N PRO A 31 -4.90 20.31 17.16
CA PRO A 31 -5.78 19.80 16.12
C PRO A 31 -6.92 19.15 16.90
N GLN A 32 -8.14 19.63 16.68
CA GLN A 32 -9.28 18.83 17.08
C GLN A 32 -9.00 17.54 16.33
N VAL A 33 -8.61 16.49 17.08
CA VAL A 33 -8.66 15.13 16.58
C VAL A 33 -10.04 15.09 15.96
N ALA A 34 -10.10 15.11 14.62
CA ALA A 34 -11.37 15.06 13.93
C ALA A 34 -12.10 13.93 14.63
N GLU A 35 -13.19 14.26 15.29
CA GLU A 35 -13.90 13.34 16.15
C GLU A 35 -14.18 12.13 15.26
N ILE A 36 -13.39 11.06 15.45
CA ILE A 36 -13.25 10.03 14.41
C ILE A 36 -14.66 9.55 14.12
N ALA A 37 -15.05 9.59 12.85
CA ALA A 37 -16.31 9.08 12.39
C ALA A 37 -16.37 7.59 12.79
N HIS A 38 -17.08 7.36 13.89
CA HIS A 38 -17.56 6.09 14.45
C HIS A 38 -16.52 4.95 14.53
N PRO A 39 -15.83 4.75 15.68
CA PRO A 39 -15.22 3.46 15.97
C PRO A 39 -16.29 2.36 15.90
N LEU A 40 -15.93 1.17 15.40
CA LEU A 40 -16.85 0.05 15.26
C LEU A 40 -17.59 -0.24 16.57
N GLY A 41 -18.91 -0.43 16.46
CA GLY A 41 -19.72 -0.83 17.58
C GLY A 41 -19.31 -2.21 18.12
N PRO A 42 -19.69 -2.58 19.35
CA PRO A 42 -19.37 -3.90 19.92
C PRO A 42 -19.86 -5.07 19.05
N VAL A 43 -21.01 -4.92 18.39
CA VAL A 43 -21.58 -5.95 17.50
C VAL A 43 -20.69 -6.18 16.28
N GLU A 44 -20.27 -5.09 15.62
CA GLU A 44 -19.38 -5.16 14.45
C GLU A 44 -18.01 -5.72 14.84
N ARG A 45 -17.47 -5.32 16.00
CA ARG A 45 -16.22 -5.88 16.52
C ARG A 45 -16.30 -7.39 16.76
N ASN A 46 -17.40 -7.85 17.37
CA ASN A 46 -17.61 -9.28 17.61
C ASN A 46 -17.78 -10.07 16.31
N ASP A 47 -18.43 -9.47 15.31
CA ASP A 47 -18.56 -10.08 13.99
C ASP A 47 -17.21 -10.21 13.27
N ILE A 48 -16.39 -9.15 13.26
CA ILE A 48 -15.02 -9.19 12.74
C ILE A 48 -14.19 -10.26 13.46
N GLN A 49 -14.26 -10.31 14.80
CA GLN A 49 -13.53 -11.30 15.58
C GLN A 49 -14.00 -12.74 15.26
N ALA A 50 -15.31 -12.96 15.10
CA ALA A 50 -15.83 -14.27 14.75
C ALA A 50 -15.37 -14.77 13.37
N VAL A 51 -15.12 -13.86 12.43
CA VAL A 51 -14.51 -14.21 11.13
C VAL A 51 -13.02 -14.52 11.32
N ALA A 52 -12.30 -13.66 12.06
CA ALA A 52 -10.88 -13.87 12.34
C ALA A 52 -10.63 -15.21 13.06
N ASP A 53 -11.47 -15.59 14.01
CA ASP A 53 -11.40 -16.87 14.69
C ASP A 53 -11.56 -18.06 13.71
N ARG A 54 -12.43 -17.94 12.69
CA ARG A 54 -12.58 -18.97 11.65
C ARG A 54 -11.35 -19.07 10.75
N VAL A 55 -10.73 -17.93 10.44
CA VAL A 55 -9.47 -17.86 9.69
C VAL A 55 -8.34 -18.50 10.50
N ASP A 56 -8.26 -18.19 11.79
CA ASP A 56 -7.24 -18.68 12.71
C ASP A 56 -7.32 -20.20 12.90
N LEU A 57 -8.49 -20.82 12.84
CA LEU A 57 -8.61 -22.28 12.88
C LEU A 57 -7.78 -22.97 11.79
N GLN A 58 -7.67 -22.38 10.59
CA GLN A 58 -6.84 -22.95 9.52
C GLN A 58 -5.35 -22.77 9.82
N PHE A 59 -4.93 -21.59 10.30
CA PHE A 59 -3.53 -21.36 10.68
C PHE A 59 -3.11 -22.25 11.84
N GLU A 60 -3.93 -22.36 12.88
CA GLU A 60 -3.66 -23.23 14.03
C GLU A 60 -3.55 -24.70 13.63
N GLN A 61 -4.39 -25.16 12.70
CA GLN A 61 -4.29 -26.50 12.14
C GLN A 61 -2.97 -26.68 11.38
N THR A 62 -2.59 -25.72 10.53
CA THR A 62 -1.29 -25.73 9.82
C THR A 62 -0.11 -25.79 10.80
N TRP A 63 -0.13 -25.00 11.88
CA TRP A 63 0.93 -25.02 12.88
C TRP A 63 1.00 -26.37 13.61
N ALA A 64 -0.15 -26.94 13.96
CA ALA A 64 -0.23 -28.23 14.62
C ALA A 64 0.28 -29.38 13.73
N ASP A 65 -0.09 -29.38 12.45
CA ASP A 65 0.34 -30.39 11.48
C ASP A 65 1.85 -30.31 11.19
N ALA A 66 2.41 -29.10 11.18
CA ALA A 66 3.84 -28.85 11.07
C ALA A 66 4.60 -29.06 12.41
N GLY A 67 3.90 -29.28 13.52
CA GLY A 67 4.51 -29.43 14.85
C GLY A 67 5.19 -28.15 15.36
N LEU A 68 4.75 -26.97 14.89
CA LEU A 68 5.32 -25.68 15.23
C LEU A 68 4.69 -25.08 16.48
N GLN A 69 5.52 -24.47 17.31
CA GLN A 69 5.06 -23.60 18.38
C GLN A 69 4.90 -22.18 17.83
N PRO A 70 3.72 -21.54 17.90
CA PRO A 70 3.58 -20.17 17.44
C PRO A 70 4.31 -19.19 18.37
N ALA A 71 4.80 -18.11 17.78
CA ALA A 71 5.36 -16.97 18.49
C ALA A 71 4.32 -16.35 19.44
N PRO A 72 4.75 -15.61 20.48
CA PRO A 72 3.83 -14.84 21.32
C PRO A 72 3.04 -13.81 20.51
N THR A 73 2.01 -13.23 21.12
CA THR A 73 1.31 -12.08 20.53
C THR A 73 2.21 -10.85 20.61
N ALA A 74 2.35 -10.13 19.50
CA ALA A 74 3.09 -8.87 19.43
C ALA A 74 2.42 -7.78 20.29
N ASP A 75 3.21 -6.84 20.80
CA ASP A 75 2.69 -5.72 21.56
C ASP A 75 1.92 -4.71 20.67
N ASP A 76 1.07 -3.90 21.30
CA ASP A 76 0.23 -2.92 20.63
C ASP A 76 1.01 -1.95 19.71
N LEU A 77 2.22 -1.52 20.10
CA LEU A 77 3.00 -0.58 19.30
C LEU A 77 3.53 -1.23 18.02
N THR A 78 3.92 -2.49 18.12
CA THR A 78 4.30 -3.32 16.97
C THR A 78 3.12 -3.47 16.01
N LEU A 79 1.91 -3.76 16.52
CA LEU A 79 0.71 -3.89 15.68
C LEU A 79 0.37 -2.60 14.93
N ILE A 80 0.38 -1.43 15.61
CA ILE A 80 0.08 -0.16 14.93
C ILE A 80 1.18 0.24 13.95
N ARG A 81 2.44 -0.16 14.19
CA ARG A 81 3.54 0.05 13.26
C ARG A 81 3.30 -0.71 11.95
N ARG A 82 2.98 -2.01 12.03
CA ARG A 82 2.65 -2.85 10.87
C ARG A 82 1.51 -2.24 10.05
N ILE A 83 0.40 -1.88 10.72
CA ILE A 83 -0.76 -1.27 10.09
C ILE A 83 -0.39 0.04 9.40
N SER A 84 0.41 0.90 10.05
CA SER A 84 0.78 2.19 9.47
C SER A 84 1.69 2.06 8.27
N LEU A 85 2.70 1.20 8.36
CA LEU A 85 3.58 0.93 7.25
C LEU A 85 2.79 0.35 6.06
N GLY A 86 1.94 -0.65 6.33
CA GLY A 86 1.15 -1.34 5.31
C GLY A 86 0.07 -0.47 4.66
N LEU A 87 -0.55 0.44 5.41
CA LEU A 87 -1.72 1.18 4.94
C LEU A 87 -1.47 2.66 4.68
N THR A 88 -0.50 3.31 5.34
CA THR A 88 -0.20 4.75 5.16
C THR A 88 1.20 5.01 4.61
N GLY A 89 2.02 3.96 4.45
CA GLY A 89 3.37 4.09 3.91
C GLY A 89 4.36 4.77 4.86
N THR A 90 4.04 4.88 6.15
CA THR A 90 4.92 5.50 7.14
C THR A 90 4.65 4.96 8.54
N VAL A 91 5.51 5.29 9.48
CA VAL A 91 5.34 4.95 10.90
C VAL A 91 4.33 5.89 11.58
N PRO A 92 3.73 5.52 12.73
CA PRO A 92 2.92 6.45 13.52
C PRO A 92 3.73 7.66 14.01
N SER A 93 3.09 8.82 14.11
CA SER A 93 3.65 9.98 14.79
C SER A 93 3.60 9.84 16.32
N LEU A 94 4.42 10.60 17.04
CA LEU A 94 4.35 10.58 18.51
C LEU A 94 2.98 11.01 19.03
N GLU A 95 2.37 12.02 18.40
CA GLU A 95 1.01 12.47 18.71
C GLU A 95 0.00 11.33 18.58
N GLU A 96 0.07 10.59 17.47
CA GLU A 96 -0.80 9.44 17.23
C GLU A 96 -0.61 8.33 18.26
N ILE A 97 0.64 7.98 18.58
CA ILE A 97 0.97 6.97 19.60
C ILE A 97 0.35 7.36 20.94
N ARG A 98 0.51 8.62 21.38
CA ARG A 98 -0.04 9.06 22.67
C ARG A 98 -1.57 9.06 22.69
N VAL A 99 -2.23 9.41 21.58
CA VAL A 99 -3.70 9.33 21.49
C VAL A 99 -4.15 7.87 21.47
N PHE A 100 -3.44 6.98 20.80
CA PHE A 100 -3.69 5.55 20.78
C PHE A 100 -3.57 4.91 22.18
N GLU A 101 -2.48 5.19 22.90
CA GLU A 101 -2.24 4.66 24.25
C GLU A 101 -3.30 5.13 25.26
N SER A 102 -3.93 6.28 25.02
CA SER A 102 -5.04 6.79 25.85
C SER A 102 -6.35 6.02 25.69
N ARG A 103 -6.45 5.13 24.70
CA ARG A 103 -7.65 4.31 24.46
C ARG A 103 -7.66 3.07 25.37
N PRO A 104 -8.86 2.57 25.73
CA PRO A 104 -8.99 1.28 26.40
C PRO A 104 -8.40 0.17 25.52
N GLU A 105 -7.71 -0.77 26.15
CA GLU A 105 -6.91 -1.80 25.49
C GLU A 105 -7.75 -2.62 24.49
N GLU A 106 -8.97 -2.99 24.88
CA GLU A 106 -9.93 -3.75 24.09
C GLU A 106 -10.47 -3.01 22.85
N GLU A 107 -10.24 -1.69 22.76
CA GLU A 107 -10.71 -0.87 21.63
C GLU A 107 -9.57 -0.40 20.73
N ARG A 108 -8.33 -0.46 21.22
CA ARG A 108 -7.14 0.14 20.59
C ARG A 108 -6.99 -0.22 19.11
N LEU A 109 -6.98 -1.51 18.78
CA LEU A 109 -6.80 -1.98 17.40
C LEU A 109 -7.93 -1.47 16.48
N SER A 110 -9.18 -1.63 16.92
CA SER A 110 -10.36 -1.21 16.15
C SER A 110 -10.42 0.31 15.95
N TRP A 111 -10.00 1.08 16.96
CA TRP A 111 -9.91 2.52 16.91
C TRP A 111 -8.79 2.97 15.96
N TRP A 112 -7.62 2.33 16.03
CA TRP A 112 -6.48 2.63 15.18
C TRP A 112 -6.81 2.44 13.69
N LEU A 113 -7.47 1.33 13.35
CA LEU A 113 -7.92 1.07 11.98
C LEU A 113 -8.95 2.11 11.51
N SER A 114 -9.92 2.47 12.35
CA SER A 114 -10.92 3.49 12.02
C SER A 114 -10.28 4.86 11.81
N LYS A 115 -9.31 5.22 12.65
CA LYS A 115 -8.47 6.42 12.48
C LYS A 115 -7.70 6.36 11.16
N THR A 116 -7.15 5.20 10.81
CA THR A 116 -6.32 5.01 9.61
C THR A 116 -7.16 5.15 8.34
N PHE A 117 -8.37 4.57 8.30
CA PHE A 117 -9.26 4.71 7.14
C PHE A 117 -9.82 6.12 6.96
N ALA A 118 -9.91 6.91 8.04
CA ALA A 118 -10.25 8.33 7.97
C ALA A 118 -9.08 9.23 7.53
N ASP A 119 -7.86 8.70 7.45
CA ASP A 119 -6.65 9.44 7.14
C ASP A 119 -6.38 9.42 5.63
N ARG A 120 -6.21 10.58 4.99
CA ARG A 120 -5.96 10.65 3.53
C ARG A 120 -4.73 9.84 3.08
N ARG A 121 -3.74 9.66 3.96
CA ARG A 121 -2.55 8.85 3.68
C ARG A 121 -2.91 7.39 3.35
N TYR A 122 -4.01 6.87 3.90
CA TYR A 122 -4.52 5.53 3.57
C TYR A 122 -4.91 5.44 2.09
N GLY A 123 -5.81 6.32 1.65
CA GLY A 123 -6.27 6.35 0.27
C GLY A 123 -5.12 6.53 -0.70
N ASP A 124 -4.22 7.48 -0.44
CA ASP A 124 -3.11 7.79 -1.34
C ASP A 124 -2.09 6.65 -1.45
N PHE A 125 -1.73 6.02 -0.32
CA PHE A 125 -0.73 4.96 -0.31
C PHE A 125 -1.25 3.67 -0.96
N VAL A 126 -2.43 3.20 -0.54
CA VAL A 126 -3.03 1.97 -1.07
C VAL A 126 -3.43 2.14 -2.53
N ALA A 127 -3.93 3.32 -2.93
CA ALA A 127 -4.21 3.60 -4.34
C ALA A 127 -2.94 3.52 -5.19
N GLU A 128 -1.79 4.00 -4.71
CA GLU A 128 -0.55 3.86 -5.49
C GLU A 128 -0.13 2.40 -5.66
N ARG A 129 -0.29 1.55 -4.63
CA ARG A 129 -0.01 0.10 -4.75
C ARG A 129 -0.91 -0.55 -5.82
N LEU A 130 -2.21 -0.29 -5.73
CA LEU A 130 -3.19 -0.82 -6.68
C LEU A 130 -2.97 -0.26 -8.09
N ARG A 131 -2.67 1.04 -8.22
CA ARG A 131 -2.36 1.70 -9.49
C ARG A 131 -1.20 1.00 -10.20
N ARG A 132 -0.11 0.72 -9.47
CA ARG A 132 1.06 0.01 -10.00
C ARG A 132 0.66 -1.37 -10.53
N ALA A 133 -0.16 -2.11 -9.79
CA ALA A 133 -0.65 -3.42 -10.24
C ALA A 133 -1.63 -3.36 -11.43
N TYR A 134 -2.36 -2.25 -11.60
CA TYR A 134 -3.41 -2.14 -12.63
C TYR A 134 -2.89 -1.58 -13.96
N VAL A 135 -2.06 -0.54 -13.92
CA VAL A 135 -1.60 0.17 -15.12
C VAL A 135 -0.08 0.19 -15.26
N GLY A 136 0.63 -0.44 -14.33
CA GLY A 136 2.08 -0.58 -14.34
C GLY A 136 2.85 0.63 -13.86
N VAL A 137 4.18 0.54 -14.00
CA VAL A 137 5.16 1.57 -13.60
C VAL A 137 5.79 2.32 -14.78
N GLU A 138 5.33 2.05 -16.01
CA GLU A 138 5.85 2.67 -17.23
C GLU A 138 5.69 4.21 -17.20
N ASN A 139 6.72 4.91 -17.69
CA ASN A 139 6.83 6.37 -17.56
C ASN A 139 6.89 7.08 -18.92
N GLY A 140 6.18 8.21 -19.02
CA GLY A 140 6.22 9.16 -20.13
C GLY A 140 5.37 10.39 -19.80
N PRO A 141 5.64 11.59 -20.35
CA PRO A 141 4.96 12.83 -19.90
C PRO A 141 3.43 12.77 -19.92
N PHE A 142 2.89 12.08 -20.91
CA PHE A 142 1.45 11.88 -21.08
C PHE A 142 0.87 10.86 -20.07
N LEU A 143 1.59 9.75 -19.86
CA LEU A 143 1.24 8.72 -18.87
C LEU A 143 1.34 9.27 -17.44
N VAL A 144 2.27 10.19 -17.15
CA VAL A 144 2.40 10.84 -15.84
C VAL A 144 1.15 11.65 -15.48
N TYR A 145 0.63 12.47 -16.42
CA TYR A 145 -0.57 13.27 -16.15
C TYR A 145 -1.82 12.41 -15.97
N ARG A 146 -2.00 11.39 -16.82
CA ARG A 146 -3.09 10.41 -16.72
C ARG A 146 -3.00 9.59 -15.44
N GLY A 147 -1.82 9.07 -15.13
CA GLY A 147 -1.53 8.29 -13.93
C GLY A 147 -1.85 9.06 -12.66
N ARG A 148 -1.54 10.37 -12.60
CA ARG A 148 -1.89 11.20 -11.44
C ARG A 148 -3.40 11.37 -11.26
N ARG A 149 -4.15 11.58 -12.35
CA ARG A 149 -5.62 11.68 -12.29
C ARG A 149 -6.24 10.37 -11.84
N PHE A 150 -5.77 9.26 -12.41
CA PHE A 150 -6.20 7.91 -12.05
C PHE A 150 -5.89 7.60 -10.58
N LEU A 151 -4.68 7.91 -10.11
CA LEU A 151 -4.28 7.76 -8.71
C LEU A 151 -5.17 8.56 -7.75
N THR A 152 -5.42 9.83 -8.07
CA THR A 152 -6.24 10.71 -7.21
C THR A 152 -7.65 10.15 -7.08
N TRP A 153 -8.26 9.79 -8.21
CA TRP A 153 -9.59 9.18 -8.23
C TRP A 153 -9.61 7.85 -7.47
N LEU A 154 -8.64 6.97 -7.69
CA LEU A 154 -8.58 5.68 -6.98
C LEU A 154 -8.45 5.88 -5.47
N SER A 155 -7.65 6.86 -5.03
CA SER A 155 -7.56 7.27 -3.63
C SER A 155 -8.92 7.72 -3.10
N ASP A 156 -9.65 8.57 -3.84
CA ASP A 156 -11.00 9.02 -3.45
C ASP A 156 -11.97 7.83 -3.31
N GLN A 157 -11.94 6.87 -4.24
CA GLN A 157 -12.80 5.67 -4.18
C GLN A 157 -12.50 4.79 -2.96
N LEU A 158 -11.24 4.67 -2.55
CA LEU A 158 -10.84 3.93 -1.34
C LEU A 158 -11.26 4.65 -0.06
N MET A 159 -11.16 5.99 -0.02
CA MET A 159 -11.61 6.80 1.11
C MET A 159 -13.13 6.73 1.31
N GLU A 160 -13.89 6.63 0.22
CA GLU A 160 -15.35 6.43 0.23
C GLU A 160 -15.77 4.98 0.57
N ASN A 161 -14.80 4.07 0.73
CA ASN A 161 -15.02 2.63 0.90
C ASN A 161 -15.97 2.03 -0.16
N ARG A 162 -15.79 2.44 -1.42
CA ARG A 162 -16.62 1.92 -2.51
C ARG A 162 -16.43 0.40 -2.65
N PRO A 163 -17.51 -0.39 -2.82
CA PRO A 163 -17.41 -1.83 -3.08
C PRO A 163 -16.45 -2.14 -4.23
N TYR A 164 -15.52 -3.08 -3.99
CA TYR A 164 -14.42 -3.35 -4.91
C TYR A 164 -14.88 -3.93 -6.26
N ASP A 165 -15.98 -4.69 -6.25
CA ASP A 165 -16.61 -5.21 -7.45
C ASP A 165 -17.15 -4.09 -8.36
N GLN A 166 -17.78 -3.06 -7.77
CA GLN A 166 -18.24 -1.88 -8.52
C GLN A 166 -17.07 -1.10 -9.10
N LEU A 167 -16.02 -0.88 -8.29
CA LEU A 167 -14.80 -0.22 -8.75
C LEU A 167 -14.18 -0.97 -9.94
N THR A 168 -14.08 -2.30 -9.86
CA THR A 168 -13.51 -3.14 -10.92
C THR A 168 -14.37 -3.12 -12.18
N ARG A 169 -15.71 -3.13 -12.04
CA ARG A 169 -16.60 -3.01 -13.21
C ARG A 169 -16.36 -1.71 -13.98
N ASP A 170 -16.20 -0.59 -13.28
CA ASP A 170 -15.92 0.70 -13.92
C ASP A 170 -14.55 0.70 -14.64
N LEU A 171 -13.51 0.11 -14.02
CA LEU A 171 -12.19 0.01 -14.64
C LEU A 171 -12.24 -0.71 -16.00
N ILE A 172 -13.05 -1.75 -16.11
CA ILE A 172 -13.14 -2.59 -17.32
C ILE A 172 -14.12 -1.98 -18.34
N ALA A 173 -15.32 -1.59 -17.91
CA ALA A 173 -16.46 -1.35 -18.81
C ALA A 173 -16.82 0.13 -19.01
N GLU A 174 -16.31 1.06 -18.20
CA GLU A 174 -16.77 2.44 -18.27
C GLU A 174 -16.35 3.13 -19.59
N ASN A 175 -17.14 4.13 -19.96
CA ASN A 175 -17.00 4.93 -21.17
C ASN A 175 -16.84 6.41 -20.79
N GLY A 176 -16.08 7.15 -21.59
CA GLY A 176 -15.91 8.59 -21.40
C GLY A 176 -14.49 9.09 -21.56
N LEU A 177 -14.33 10.38 -21.26
CA LEU A 177 -13.05 11.06 -21.34
C LEU A 177 -12.18 10.69 -20.15
N TRP A 178 -10.93 10.35 -20.42
CA TRP A 178 -9.94 10.01 -19.38
C TRP A 178 -9.68 11.12 -18.34
N THR A 179 -10.09 12.37 -18.63
CA THR A 179 -10.04 13.49 -17.68
C THR A 179 -11.23 13.54 -16.73
N ASP A 180 -12.42 13.18 -17.22
CA ASP A 180 -13.70 13.38 -16.54
C ASP A 180 -14.18 12.07 -15.90
N THR A 181 -13.83 10.95 -16.51
CA THR A 181 -14.08 9.57 -16.08
C THR A 181 -12.73 8.88 -15.86
N PRO A 182 -12.07 9.06 -14.70
CA PRO A 182 -10.70 8.59 -14.54
C PRO A 182 -10.55 7.06 -14.61
N ALA A 183 -11.59 6.27 -14.34
CA ALA A 183 -11.57 4.81 -14.43
C ALA A 183 -11.09 4.29 -15.79
N VAL A 184 -11.48 4.95 -16.88
CA VAL A 184 -11.09 4.57 -18.25
C VAL A 184 -9.57 4.69 -18.48
N ASN A 185 -8.81 5.30 -17.55
CA ASN A 185 -7.35 5.30 -17.64
C ASN A 185 -6.77 3.87 -17.55
N PHE A 186 -7.47 2.92 -16.94
CA PHE A 186 -7.11 1.49 -17.02
C PHE A 186 -7.04 1.00 -18.47
N VAL A 187 -8.10 1.27 -19.25
CA VAL A 187 -8.19 0.93 -20.67
C VAL A 187 -7.21 1.76 -21.50
N THR A 188 -7.12 3.07 -21.26
CA THR A 188 -6.27 3.94 -22.10
C THR A 188 -4.78 3.76 -21.85
N ALA A 189 -4.38 3.12 -20.75
CA ALA A 189 -2.97 2.83 -20.44
C ALA A 189 -2.37 1.77 -21.37
N THR A 190 -3.15 1.10 -22.22
CA THR A 190 -2.65 0.17 -23.26
C THR A 190 -2.61 0.79 -24.65
N ILE A 191 -3.02 2.06 -24.80
CA ILE A 191 -3.01 2.74 -26.09
C ILE A 191 -1.56 2.98 -26.52
N ASP A 192 -1.18 2.39 -27.64
CA ASP A 192 0.07 2.70 -28.31
C ASP A 192 0.03 4.13 -28.90
N GLN A 193 1.08 4.91 -28.62
CA GLN A 193 1.23 6.29 -29.08
C GLN A 193 1.57 6.36 -30.57
N ASP A 194 2.29 5.35 -31.08
CA ASP A 194 2.82 5.33 -32.45
C ASP A 194 1.95 4.50 -33.42
N GLY A 195 1.01 3.72 -32.87
CA GLY A 195 0.16 2.78 -33.60
C GLY A 195 -1.27 3.28 -33.90
N THR A 196 -2.24 2.39 -33.72
CA THR A 196 -3.66 2.57 -34.11
C THR A 196 -4.41 3.60 -33.26
N LYS A 197 -3.79 4.13 -32.21
CA LYS A 197 -4.39 4.98 -31.16
C LYS A 197 -5.61 4.34 -30.49
N ARG A 198 -5.76 3.01 -30.59
CA ARG A 198 -6.80 2.22 -29.93
C ARG A 198 -6.24 1.49 -28.72
N PRO A 199 -7.07 1.16 -27.72
CA PRO A 199 -6.67 0.25 -26.65
C PRO A 199 -6.26 -1.09 -27.23
N ASP A 200 -5.12 -1.62 -26.80
CA ASP A 200 -4.62 -2.94 -27.21
C ASP A 200 -5.37 -4.06 -26.46
N PRO A 201 -6.18 -4.89 -27.15
CA PRO A 201 -6.96 -5.96 -26.51
C PRO A 201 -6.10 -7.04 -25.85
N VAL A 202 -4.92 -7.33 -26.42
CA VAL A 202 -4.00 -8.37 -25.91
C VAL A 202 -3.42 -7.91 -24.58
N LYS A 203 -2.94 -6.66 -24.50
CA LYS A 203 -2.43 -6.09 -23.25
C LYS A 203 -3.53 -5.99 -22.18
N LEU A 204 -4.76 -5.69 -22.57
CA LEU A 204 -5.90 -5.60 -21.64
C LEU A 204 -6.29 -6.96 -21.07
N ALA A 205 -6.32 -8.02 -21.88
CA ALA A 205 -6.57 -9.38 -21.40
C ALA A 205 -5.54 -9.83 -20.36
N GLY A 206 -4.24 -9.66 -20.66
CA GLY A 206 -3.17 -9.96 -19.72
C GLY A 206 -3.23 -9.12 -18.44
N ARG A 207 -3.62 -7.84 -18.54
CA ARG A 207 -3.80 -6.98 -17.35
C ARG A 207 -5.00 -7.37 -16.51
N VAL A 208 -6.18 -7.63 -17.10
CA VAL A 208 -7.38 -7.99 -16.32
C VAL A 208 -7.16 -9.29 -15.55
N THR A 209 -6.57 -10.30 -16.19
CA THR A 209 -6.33 -11.60 -15.55
C THR A 209 -5.30 -11.51 -14.42
N ARG A 210 -4.17 -10.82 -14.63
CA ARG A 210 -3.17 -10.61 -13.57
C ARG A 210 -3.67 -9.71 -12.45
N ALA A 211 -4.32 -8.59 -12.80
CA ALA A 211 -4.74 -7.60 -11.83
C ALA A 211 -5.90 -8.07 -10.96
N PHE A 212 -6.89 -8.73 -11.57
CA PHE A 212 -8.18 -9.01 -10.92
C PHE A 212 -8.45 -10.49 -10.68
N LEU A 213 -7.76 -11.42 -11.35
CA LEU A 213 -7.97 -12.86 -11.15
C LEU A 213 -6.72 -13.58 -10.64
N ALA A 214 -5.62 -12.84 -10.43
CA ALA A 214 -4.31 -13.38 -10.08
C ALA A 214 -3.93 -14.59 -10.96
N THR A 215 -4.21 -14.50 -12.26
CA THR A 215 -3.89 -15.56 -13.22
C THR A 215 -2.97 -14.97 -14.29
N ARG A 216 -1.76 -15.54 -14.42
CA ARG A 216 -0.80 -15.14 -15.46
C ARG A 216 -1.04 -15.99 -16.71
N ILE A 217 -1.80 -15.45 -17.68
CA ILE A 217 -2.08 -16.11 -18.96
C ILE A 217 -1.20 -15.60 -20.11
N ASP A 218 -0.26 -14.68 -19.85
CA ASP A 218 0.54 -14.05 -20.90
C ASP A 218 1.39 -15.07 -21.69
N CYS A 219 1.80 -16.19 -21.07
CA CYS A 219 2.54 -17.25 -21.75
C CYS A 219 1.71 -17.96 -22.83
N VAL A 220 0.40 -18.09 -22.63
CA VAL A 220 -0.48 -18.76 -23.58
C VAL A 220 -0.92 -17.86 -24.73
N GLN A 221 -0.51 -16.59 -24.76
CA GLN A 221 -0.73 -15.71 -25.91
C GLN A 221 -0.15 -16.30 -27.22
N CYS A 222 1.00 -16.95 -27.14
CA CYS A 222 1.75 -17.38 -28.33
C CYS A 222 1.61 -18.87 -28.64
N HIS A 223 1.35 -19.70 -27.63
CA HIS A 223 1.24 -21.15 -27.76
C HIS A 223 0.41 -21.74 -26.61
N ASP A 224 -0.13 -22.94 -26.78
CA ASP A 224 -0.80 -23.66 -25.68
C ASP A 224 0.17 -23.94 -24.53
N ASP A 225 -0.32 -24.02 -23.29
CA ASP A 225 0.55 -24.22 -22.14
C ASP A 225 1.36 -25.53 -22.26
N ASN A 226 2.68 -25.40 -22.12
CA ASN A 226 3.62 -26.53 -22.14
C ASN A 226 4.17 -26.85 -20.74
N LEU A 227 3.70 -26.16 -19.70
CA LEU A 227 4.14 -26.29 -18.31
C LEU A 227 3.16 -27.10 -17.44
N GLY A 228 2.15 -27.71 -18.05
CA GLY A 228 1.23 -28.64 -17.38
C GLY A 228 -0.12 -28.05 -16.96
N GLY A 229 -0.46 -26.83 -17.37
CA GLY A 229 -1.82 -26.30 -17.26
C GLY A 229 -2.70 -26.66 -18.45
N ASP A 230 -4.01 -26.43 -18.30
CA ASP A 230 -5.03 -26.73 -19.31
C ASP A 230 -5.40 -25.53 -20.21
N LEU A 231 -4.80 -24.35 -19.96
CA LEU A 231 -5.07 -23.14 -20.73
C LEU A 231 -4.42 -23.19 -22.12
N LYS A 232 -5.20 -22.82 -23.12
CA LYS A 232 -4.80 -22.81 -24.53
C LYS A 232 -4.60 -21.40 -25.06
N GLN A 233 -3.92 -21.31 -26.19
CA GLN A 233 -3.83 -20.07 -26.94
C GLN A 233 -5.20 -19.53 -27.34
N GLN A 234 -6.13 -20.43 -27.66
CA GLN A 234 -7.52 -20.07 -27.93
C GLN A 234 -8.16 -19.31 -26.76
N ASP A 235 -8.00 -19.77 -25.53
CA ASP A 235 -8.61 -19.15 -24.35
C ASP A 235 -8.11 -17.71 -24.14
N PHE A 236 -6.82 -17.46 -24.41
CA PHE A 236 -6.24 -16.12 -24.35
C PHE A 236 -6.90 -15.17 -25.35
N HIS A 237 -7.00 -15.59 -26.61
CA HIS A 237 -7.53 -14.75 -27.68
C HIS A 237 -9.05 -14.56 -27.60
N GLU A 238 -9.77 -15.56 -27.11
CA GLU A 238 -11.20 -15.43 -26.80
C GLU A 238 -11.43 -14.39 -25.70
N LEU A 239 -10.60 -14.39 -24.65
CA LEU A 239 -10.66 -13.36 -23.61
C LEU A 239 -10.27 -11.97 -24.14
N ALA A 240 -9.21 -11.89 -24.96
CA ALA A 240 -8.79 -10.63 -25.57
C ALA A 240 -9.87 -10.02 -26.47
N SER A 241 -10.67 -10.86 -27.14
CA SER A 241 -11.72 -10.38 -28.02
C SER A 241 -12.83 -9.58 -27.30
N PHE A 242 -12.97 -9.68 -25.97
CA PHE A 242 -13.90 -8.81 -25.22
C PHE A 242 -13.56 -7.32 -25.31
N PHE A 243 -12.30 -6.97 -25.60
CA PHE A 243 -11.86 -5.58 -25.76
C PHE A 243 -11.91 -5.11 -27.21
N ARG A 244 -12.40 -5.92 -28.15
CA ARG A 244 -12.43 -5.60 -29.60
C ARG A 244 -13.22 -4.33 -29.92
N GLU A 245 -14.25 -4.06 -29.14
CA GLU A 245 -15.15 -2.93 -29.34
C GLU A 245 -14.53 -1.62 -28.85
N ALA A 246 -13.53 -1.67 -27.96
CA ALA A 246 -12.98 -0.51 -27.32
C ALA A 246 -12.23 0.38 -28.33
N GLU A 247 -12.65 1.64 -28.46
CA GLU A 247 -11.95 2.64 -29.25
C GLU A 247 -11.81 3.97 -28.50
N ASN A 248 -10.72 4.67 -28.80
CA ASN A 248 -10.48 6.01 -28.26
C ASN A 248 -10.89 7.05 -29.31
N SER A 249 -11.87 7.87 -28.96
CA SER A 249 -12.48 8.88 -29.83
C SER A 249 -12.35 10.29 -29.25
N PHE A 250 -12.91 11.30 -29.92
CA PHE A 250 -12.93 12.67 -29.38
C PHE A 250 -13.77 12.82 -28.10
N VAL A 251 -14.70 11.90 -27.83
CA VAL A 251 -15.47 11.80 -26.57
C VAL A 251 -14.84 10.83 -25.58
N GLY A 252 -13.63 10.35 -25.86
CA GLY A 252 -12.92 9.37 -25.04
C GLY A 252 -13.23 7.93 -25.42
N ILE A 253 -13.13 7.02 -24.44
CA ILE A 253 -13.37 5.58 -24.63
C ILE A 253 -14.85 5.34 -24.88
N ARG A 254 -15.14 4.52 -25.92
CA ARG A 254 -16.47 4.02 -26.25
C ARG A 254 -16.38 2.64 -26.89
N ASP A 255 -17.48 1.90 -26.87
CA ASP A 255 -17.60 0.61 -27.55
C ASP A 255 -18.20 0.77 -28.95
N ASN A 256 -17.59 0.09 -29.93
CA ASN A 256 -17.98 0.02 -31.32
C ASN A 256 -18.13 -1.44 -31.76
N ASP A 257 -19.38 -1.91 -31.76
CA ASP A 257 -19.81 -3.29 -32.05
C ASP A 257 -19.43 -3.82 -33.44
N LYS A 258 -19.03 -2.93 -34.36
CA LYS A 258 -18.65 -3.27 -35.74
C LYS A 258 -17.23 -3.82 -35.88
N VAL A 259 -16.43 -3.78 -34.82
CA VAL A 259 -15.04 -4.22 -34.86
C VAL A 259 -14.97 -5.71 -34.53
N LEU A 260 -14.40 -6.49 -35.45
CA LEU A 260 -14.10 -7.91 -35.22
C LEU A 260 -12.69 -8.05 -34.64
N TYR A 261 -12.51 -9.05 -33.78
CA TYR A 261 -11.19 -9.48 -33.33
C TYR A 261 -10.73 -10.63 -34.22
N GLU A 262 -9.60 -10.42 -34.90
CA GLU A 262 -9.02 -11.37 -35.83
C GLU A 262 -7.65 -11.80 -35.34
N HIS A 263 -7.39 -13.10 -35.32
CA HIS A 263 -6.11 -13.66 -34.90
C HIS A 263 -5.72 -14.87 -35.78
N GLN A 264 -4.41 -14.98 -36.05
CA GLN A 264 -3.82 -16.12 -36.73
C GLN A 264 -3.08 -16.97 -35.70
N TYR A 265 -3.66 -18.12 -35.36
CA TYR A 265 -3.10 -19.06 -34.40
C TYR A 265 -1.78 -19.65 -34.88
N LEU A 266 -0.98 -20.12 -33.92
CA LEU A 266 0.27 -20.81 -34.24
C LEU A 266 -0.05 -22.05 -35.10
N TYR A 267 0.63 -22.19 -36.24
CA TYR A 267 0.42 -23.23 -37.26
C TYR A 267 -0.87 -23.11 -38.09
N ALA A 268 -1.65 -22.03 -37.96
CA ALA A 268 -2.76 -21.75 -38.86
C ALA A 268 -2.26 -21.03 -40.12
N ASP A 269 -2.76 -21.45 -41.29
CA ASP A 269 -2.44 -20.81 -42.57
C ASP A 269 -3.26 -19.53 -42.82
N GLU A 270 -4.34 -19.33 -42.07
CA GLU A 270 -5.30 -18.22 -42.25
C GLU A 270 -5.67 -17.55 -40.93
N THR A 271 -6.01 -16.27 -41.01
CA THR A 271 -6.56 -15.49 -39.89
C THR A 271 -8.04 -15.85 -39.68
N THR A 272 -8.46 -15.97 -38.43
CA THR A 272 -9.85 -16.29 -38.07
C THR A 272 -10.44 -15.22 -37.16
N THR A 273 -11.76 -15.02 -37.24
CA THR A 273 -12.50 -14.20 -36.28
C THR A 273 -12.68 -14.99 -34.99
N VAL A 274 -12.26 -14.42 -33.86
CA VAL A 274 -12.33 -15.08 -32.55
C VAL A 274 -13.57 -14.60 -31.78
N PRO A 275 -14.38 -15.51 -31.21
CA PRO A 275 -15.54 -15.14 -30.39
C PRO A 275 -15.13 -14.70 -28.97
N SER A 276 -15.96 -13.86 -28.35
CA SER A 276 -15.77 -13.41 -26.96
C SER A 276 -16.25 -14.46 -25.98
N GLN A 277 -15.31 -15.20 -25.38
CA GLN A 277 -15.53 -16.25 -24.38
C GLN A 277 -14.49 -16.19 -23.26
N VAL A 278 -14.85 -16.73 -22.10
CA VAL A 278 -14.00 -16.75 -20.90
C VAL A 278 -13.38 -18.14 -20.70
N PRO A 279 -12.15 -18.21 -20.15
CA PRO A 279 -11.41 -19.47 -20.01
C PRO A 279 -12.06 -20.47 -19.05
N PHE A 280 -12.86 -20.01 -18.09
CA PHE A 280 -13.50 -20.84 -17.08
C PHE A 280 -14.81 -20.22 -16.59
N ASN A 281 -15.64 -21.02 -15.93
CA ASN A 281 -16.95 -20.57 -15.40
C ASN A 281 -17.80 -19.82 -16.44
N GLN A 282 -17.84 -20.33 -17.68
CA GLN A 282 -18.55 -19.68 -18.80
C GLN A 282 -20.04 -19.44 -18.52
N HIS A 283 -20.66 -20.27 -17.67
CA HIS A 283 -22.05 -20.12 -17.24
C HIS A 283 -22.32 -18.84 -16.43
N LEU A 284 -21.28 -18.15 -15.93
CA LEU A 284 -21.38 -16.87 -15.22
C LEU A 284 -21.39 -15.65 -16.16
N LEU A 285 -21.17 -15.84 -17.46
CA LEU A 285 -21.22 -14.73 -18.43
C LEU A 285 -22.64 -14.16 -18.52
N SER A 286 -22.74 -12.83 -18.39
CA SER A 286 -24.01 -12.11 -18.54
C SER A 286 -24.39 -11.86 -20.01
N ASP A 287 -25.67 -11.58 -20.24
CA ASP A 287 -26.23 -11.12 -21.52
C ASP A 287 -26.15 -9.58 -21.69
N ALA A 288 -25.16 -8.93 -21.07
CA ALA A 288 -24.98 -7.48 -21.16
C ALA A 288 -24.75 -6.99 -22.60
N ALA A 289 -25.02 -5.70 -22.84
CA ALA A 289 -25.10 -5.16 -24.19
C ALA A 289 -23.75 -5.02 -24.89
N THR A 290 -22.67 -4.75 -24.14
CA THR A 290 -21.31 -4.61 -24.69
C THR A 290 -20.40 -5.71 -24.18
N GLU A 291 -19.37 -6.03 -24.96
CA GLU A 291 -18.44 -7.10 -24.60
C GLU A 291 -17.66 -6.79 -23.32
N ARG A 292 -17.24 -5.53 -23.13
CA ARG A 292 -16.55 -5.13 -21.89
C ARG A 292 -17.45 -5.20 -20.66
N GLU A 293 -18.74 -4.88 -20.79
CA GLU A 293 -19.70 -5.03 -19.70
C GLU A 293 -19.94 -6.51 -19.36
N ARG A 294 -20.05 -7.38 -20.39
CA ARG A 294 -20.14 -8.84 -20.19
C ARG A 294 -18.94 -9.37 -19.42
N LEU A 295 -17.73 -8.95 -19.81
CA LEU A 295 -16.49 -9.34 -19.13
C LEU A 295 -16.43 -8.80 -17.70
N ALA A 296 -16.74 -7.52 -17.49
CA ALA A 296 -16.74 -6.89 -16.18
C ALA A 296 -17.68 -7.59 -15.19
N ASN A 297 -18.87 -7.97 -15.65
CA ASN A 297 -19.84 -8.72 -14.86
C ASN A 297 -19.33 -10.14 -14.52
N TRP A 298 -18.68 -10.82 -15.48
CA TRP A 298 -18.07 -12.12 -15.22
C TRP A 298 -16.91 -12.05 -14.22
N VAL A 299 -15.97 -11.12 -14.41
CA VAL A 299 -14.84 -10.92 -13.49
C VAL A 299 -15.35 -10.70 -12.07
N THR A 300 -16.36 -9.86 -11.90
CA THR A 300 -16.83 -9.43 -10.58
C THR A 300 -17.98 -10.26 -10.02
N HIS A 301 -18.31 -11.39 -10.68
CA HIS A 301 -19.40 -12.25 -10.22
C HIS A 301 -19.06 -12.88 -8.86
N PRO A 302 -19.99 -12.93 -7.88
CA PRO A 302 -19.73 -13.51 -6.55
C PRO A 302 -19.24 -14.96 -6.57
N GLU A 303 -19.69 -15.76 -7.55
CA GLU A 303 -19.24 -17.15 -7.72
C GLU A 303 -17.89 -17.26 -8.46
N ASN A 304 -17.37 -16.17 -9.03
CA ASN A 304 -16.06 -16.14 -9.66
C ASN A 304 -14.95 -15.94 -8.61
N ARG A 305 -14.69 -16.99 -7.81
CA ARG A 305 -13.77 -16.94 -6.65
C ARG A 305 -12.36 -16.40 -6.93
N PRO A 306 -11.72 -16.63 -8.12
CA PRO A 306 -10.45 -15.98 -8.45
C PRO A 306 -10.42 -14.47 -8.24
N PHE A 307 -11.56 -13.78 -8.45
CA PHE A 307 -11.67 -12.34 -8.19
C PHE A 307 -11.46 -11.99 -6.71
N ALA A 308 -12.17 -12.68 -5.82
CA ALA A 308 -12.01 -12.47 -4.38
C ALA A 308 -10.62 -12.87 -3.90
N ARG A 309 -10.10 -14.02 -4.35
CA ARG A 309 -8.76 -14.51 -3.98
C ARG A 309 -7.66 -13.52 -4.36
N ALA A 310 -7.72 -12.97 -5.58
CA ALA A 310 -6.71 -12.05 -6.09
C ALA A 310 -6.55 -10.82 -5.19
N ILE A 311 -7.67 -10.17 -4.84
CA ILE A 311 -7.62 -8.97 -4.01
C ILE A 311 -7.38 -9.29 -2.54
N VAL A 312 -7.88 -10.42 -2.01
CA VAL A 312 -7.55 -10.87 -0.66
C VAL A 312 -6.05 -11.09 -0.49
N ASN A 313 -5.43 -11.83 -1.40
CA ASN A 313 -3.99 -12.08 -1.37
C ASN A 313 -3.18 -10.77 -1.50
N ARG A 314 -3.62 -9.86 -2.38
CA ARG A 314 -2.95 -8.57 -2.57
C ARG A 314 -3.09 -7.63 -1.38
N ILE A 315 -4.27 -7.51 -0.78
CA ILE A 315 -4.47 -6.66 0.42
C ILE A 315 -3.73 -7.24 1.62
N TRP A 316 -3.69 -8.57 1.75
CA TRP A 316 -2.82 -9.24 2.71
C TRP A 316 -1.36 -8.81 2.51
N ALA A 317 -0.83 -8.96 1.29
CA ALA A 317 0.54 -8.56 0.94
C ALA A 317 0.83 -7.07 1.16
N ILE A 318 -0.10 -6.17 0.80
CA ILE A 318 0.05 -4.72 1.03
C ILE A 318 0.21 -4.44 2.53
N THR A 319 -0.62 -5.09 3.35
CA THR A 319 -0.69 -4.88 4.80
C THR A 319 0.51 -5.49 5.53
N THR A 320 0.94 -6.70 5.14
CA THR A 320 1.97 -7.46 5.86
C THR A 320 3.37 -7.36 5.26
N GLY A 321 3.45 -7.10 3.95
CA GLY A 321 4.67 -7.17 3.14
C GLY A 321 4.95 -8.54 2.52
N LYS A 322 4.17 -9.59 2.83
CA LYS A 322 4.30 -10.95 2.28
C LYS A 322 2.92 -11.51 1.91
N PRO A 323 2.69 -12.02 0.68
CA PRO A 323 1.40 -12.59 0.30
C PRO A 323 1.15 -13.95 0.98
N LEU A 324 -0.10 -14.41 0.97
CA LEU A 324 -0.45 -15.81 1.34
C LEU A 324 -0.01 -16.79 0.24
N VAL A 325 -0.12 -16.36 -1.02
CA VAL A 325 0.34 -17.11 -2.21
C VAL A 325 1.35 -16.25 -2.96
N GLU A 326 2.55 -16.79 -3.16
CA GLU A 326 3.60 -16.14 -3.95
C GLU A 326 3.78 -16.87 -5.30
N PRO A 327 3.84 -16.15 -6.44
CA PRO A 327 3.67 -14.70 -6.63
C PRO A 327 2.27 -14.17 -6.30
N VAL A 328 2.18 -12.89 -5.90
CA VAL A 328 0.93 -12.26 -5.42
C VAL A 328 -0.22 -12.31 -6.44
N ASP A 329 0.11 -12.34 -7.73
CA ASP A 329 -0.79 -12.27 -8.88
C ASP A 329 -0.81 -13.59 -9.69
N SER A 330 -0.41 -14.71 -9.08
CA SER A 330 -0.36 -16.03 -9.70
C SER A 330 -0.89 -17.11 -8.75
N ILE A 331 -2.20 -17.15 -8.57
CA ILE A 331 -2.93 -18.12 -7.76
C ILE A 331 -3.52 -19.20 -8.69
N PRO A 332 -3.21 -20.50 -8.49
CA PRO A 332 -3.81 -21.57 -9.26
C PRO A 332 -5.34 -21.64 -9.12
N LEU A 333 -6.04 -22.07 -10.19
CA LEU A 333 -7.50 -22.17 -10.19
C LEU A 333 -8.07 -23.28 -9.30
N GLU A 334 -7.30 -24.34 -9.05
CA GLU A 334 -7.73 -25.55 -8.31
C GLU A 334 -6.92 -25.82 -7.01
N GLY A 335 -6.20 -24.82 -6.48
CA GLY A 335 -5.36 -24.98 -5.29
C GLY A 335 -3.92 -25.39 -5.62
N SER A 336 -3.11 -25.70 -4.60
CA SER A 336 -1.71 -26.10 -4.84
C SER A 336 -1.63 -27.40 -5.63
N PHE A 337 -0.61 -27.54 -6.48
CA PHE A 337 -0.40 -28.78 -7.25
C PHE A 337 -0.11 -30.01 -6.36
N GLU A 338 0.41 -29.80 -5.15
CA GLU A 338 0.84 -30.88 -4.25
C GLU A 338 -0.30 -31.39 -3.36
N THR A 339 -1.13 -30.49 -2.84
CA THR A 339 -2.19 -30.82 -1.88
C THR A 339 -3.60 -30.67 -2.43
N GLY A 340 -3.78 -29.93 -3.54
CA GLY A 340 -5.09 -29.49 -4.02
C GLY A 340 -5.76 -28.45 -3.10
N GLU A 341 -5.03 -27.93 -2.11
CA GLU A 341 -5.56 -26.98 -1.12
C GLU A 341 -4.90 -25.60 -1.29
N TYR A 342 -5.63 -24.57 -0.90
CA TYR A 342 -5.12 -23.21 -0.80
C TYR A 342 -4.45 -22.97 0.56
N PRO A 343 -3.50 -22.02 0.67
CA PRO A 343 -2.90 -21.67 1.96
C PRO A 343 -3.94 -21.24 2.99
N ALA A 344 -3.62 -21.50 4.26
CA ALA A 344 -4.45 -21.15 5.40
C ALA A 344 -4.91 -19.68 5.33
N GLY A 345 -6.21 -19.48 5.58
CA GLY A 345 -6.85 -18.18 5.62
C GLY A 345 -7.37 -17.65 4.28
N LEU A 346 -6.86 -18.10 3.12
CA LEU A 346 -7.25 -17.53 1.82
C LEU A 346 -8.75 -17.70 1.52
N GLU A 347 -9.28 -18.91 1.65
CA GLU A 347 -10.69 -19.20 1.39
C GLU A 347 -11.66 -18.53 2.38
N PRO A 348 -11.49 -18.64 3.72
CA PRO A 348 -12.41 -18.00 4.65
C PRO A 348 -12.40 -16.46 4.57
N LEU A 349 -11.26 -15.85 4.23
CA LEU A 349 -11.20 -14.41 3.94
C LEU A 349 -11.95 -14.06 2.64
N ALA A 350 -11.80 -14.86 1.58
CA ALA A 350 -12.53 -14.67 0.33
C ALA A 350 -14.05 -14.83 0.52
N ASP A 351 -14.48 -15.81 1.32
CA ASP A 351 -15.89 -16.02 1.67
C ASP A 351 -16.49 -14.81 2.39
N ASP A 352 -15.81 -14.30 3.42
CA ASP A 352 -16.27 -13.11 4.14
C ASP A 352 -16.29 -11.88 3.24
N PHE A 353 -15.28 -11.71 2.38
CA PHE A 353 -15.20 -10.59 1.45
C PHE A 353 -16.37 -10.58 0.46
N ILE A 354 -16.72 -11.75 -0.11
CA ILE A 354 -17.87 -11.89 -1.01
C ILE A 354 -19.18 -11.64 -0.24
N ALA A 355 -19.35 -12.25 0.94
CA ALA A 355 -20.58 -12.16 1.73
C ALA A 355 -20.88 -10.74 2.23
N ASN A 356 -19.85 -9.91 2.39
CA ASN A 356 -19.97 -8.54 2.89
C ASN A 356 -19.78 -7.48 1.80
N GLY A 357 -20.10 -7.82 0.54
CA GLY A 357 -20.18 -6.85 -0.55
C GLY A 357 -18.85 -6.27 -0.99
N PHE A 358 -17.78 -7.07 -0.91
CA PHE A 358 -16.43 -6.70 -1.38
C PHE A 358 -15.85 -5.45 -0.69
N ASP A 359 -16.07 -5.33 0.62
CA ASP A 359 -15.58 -4.24 1.47
C ASP A 359 -14.10 -4.42 1.83
N LEU A 360 -13.23 -3.56 1.30
CA LEU A 360 -11.79 -3.60 1.52
C LEU A 360 -11.40 -3.20 2.96
N GLN A 361 -12.09 -2.24 3.55
CA GLN A 361 -11.81 -1.83 4.94
C GLN A 361 -12.18 -2.95 5.91
N ARG A 362 -13.29 -3.65 5.68
CA ARG A 362 -13.66 -4.85 6.42
C ARG A 362 -12.59 -5.93 6.29
N LEU A 363 -12.15 -6.23 5.07
CA LEU A 363 -11.10 -7.23 4.84
C LEU A 363 -9.84 -6.93 5.67
N VAL A 364 -9.36 -5.69 5.64
CA VAL A 364 -8.18 -5.27 6.43
C VAL A 364 -8.44 -5.42 7.94
N ARG A 365 -9.65 -5.13 8.42
CA ARG A 365 -10.02 -5.31 9.83
C ARG A 365 -9.99 -6.77 10.26
N VAL A 366 -10.50 -7.67 9.43
CA VAL A 366 -10.45 -9.12 9.69
C VAL A 366 -9.00 -9.59 9.71
N ILE A 367 -8.18 -9.21 8.72
CA ILE A 367 -6.75 -9.55 8.67
C ILE A 367 -6.05 -9.13 9.96
N ALA A 368 -6.21 -7.87 10.37
CA ALA A 368 -5.58 -7.36 11.58
C ALA A 368 -6.05 -8.04 12.88
N ALA A 369 -7.26 -8.61 12.87
CA ALA A 369 -7.83 -9.34 14.01
C ALA A 369 -7.34 -10.80 14.10
N THR A 370 -6.72 -11.36 13.06
CA THR A 370 -6.18 -12.73 13.07
C THR A 370 -5.00 -12.87 14.03
N LYS A 371 -4.87 -14.04 14.66
CA LYS A 371 -3.68 -14.42 15.43
C LYS A 371 -2.44 -14.43 14.56
N ALA A 372 -2.54 -14.87 13.30
CA ALA A 372 -1.44 -14.86 12.33
C ALA A 372 -0.85 -13.45 12.15
N PHE A 373 -1.69 -12.43 11.95
CA PHE A 373 -1.23 -11.04 11.86
C PHE A 373 -0.66 -10.52 13.20
N GLN A 374 -1.22 -10.98 14.31
CA GLN A 374 -0.83 -10.53 15.66
C GLN A 374 0.34 -11.30 16.27
N ARG A 375 0.91 -12.31 15.61
CA ARG A 375 2.13 -12.99 16.09
C ARG A 375 3.29 -12.01 16.15
N ASP A 376 4.20 -12.18 17.08
CA ASP A 376 5.49 -11.51 17.08
C ASP A 376 6.43 -12.15 16.04
N SER A 377 7.41 -11.39 15.54
CA SER A 377 8.54 -11.96 14.78
C SER A 377 9.62 -12.55 15.70
N GLN A 378 9.54 -12.30 17.01
CA GLN A 378 10.48 -12.80 18.01
C GLN A 378 9.81 -13.79 18.97
N ALA A 379 10.60 -14.75 19.47
CA ALA A 379 10.17 -15.69 20.48
C ALA A 379 11.36 -16.13 21.36
N ASP A 380 11.06 -16.79 22.48
CA ASP A 380 12.08 -17.40 23.35
C ASP A 380 12.74 -18.66 22.71
N PHE A 381 12.29 -19.04 21.52
CA PHE A 381 12.86 -20.08 20.68
C PHE A 381 13.32 -19.51 19.33
N ALA A 382 14.15 -20.28 18.61
CA ALA A 382 14.61 -19.88 17.28
C ALA A 382 13.45 -19.93 16.28
N VAL A 383 13.04 -18.76 15.78
CA VAL A 383 12.08 -18.64 14.68
C VAL A 383 12.75 -19.10 13.38
N THR A 384 12.13 -20.07 12.69
CA THR A 384 12.64 -20.64 11.43
C THR A 384 11.86 -20.11 10.24
N ALA A 385 12.37 -20.33 9.01
CA ALA A 385 11.64 -20.00 7.79
C ALA A 385 10.25 -20.67 7.74
N GLU A 386 10.14 -21.89 8.25
CA GLU A 386 8.86 -22.62 8.33
C GLU A 386 7.84 -21.90 9.24
N HIS A 387 8.29 -21.25 10.33
CA HIS A 387 7.41 -20.42 11.15
C HIS A 387 6.88 -19.21 10.38
N GLU A 388 7.72 -18.58 9.55
CA GLU A 388 7.35 -17.42 8.74
C GLU A 388 6.52 -17.78 7.49
N GLU A 389 6.71 -18.98 6.93
CA GLU A 389 5.93 -19.51 5.80
C GLU A 389 4.51 -19.91 6.24
N THR A 390 4.39 -20.47 7.44
CA THR A 390 3.11 -20.89 8.01
C THR A 390 2.41 -19.81 8.85
N TRP A 391 3.02 -18.62 8.98
CA TRP A 391 2.53 -17.53 9.83
C TRP A 391 2.45 -17.86 11.33
N ALA A 392 3.18 -18.88 11.79
CA ALA A 392 3.37 -19.17 13.20
C ALA A 392 4.19 -18.07 13.90
N ALA A 393 5.02 -17.37 13.14
CA ALA A 393 5.63 -16.09 13.50
C ALA A 393 5.33 -15.07 12.39
N TYR A 394 5.25 -13.79 12.74
CA TYR A 394 5.09 -12.76 11.72
C TYR A 394 6.37 -12.68 10.87
N PRO A 395 6.28 -12.69 9.54
CA PRO A 395 7.46 -12.67 8.68
C PRO A 395 8.15 -11.29 8.73
N VAL A 396 9.48 -11.29 8.84
CA VAL A 396 10.24 -10.03 8.81
C VAL A 396 10.39 -9.57 7.36
N THR A 397 9.61 -8.57 6.96
CA THR A 397 9.56 -8.09 5.57
C THR A 397 10.31 -6.78 5.39
N ARG A 398 11.02 -6.63 4.27
CA ARG A 398 11.78 -5.41 4.00
C ARG A 398 10.82 -4.26 3.70
N LEU A 399 11.11 -3.08 4.24
CA LEU A 399 10.33 -1.88 3.89
C LEU A 399 10.52 -1.53 2.42
N ARG A 400 9.41 -1.27 1.73
CA ARG A 400 9.38 -0.71 0.38
C ARG A 400 10.05 0.66 0.38
N PRO A 401 10.70 1.07 -0.73
CA PRO A 401 11.36 2.37 -0.84
C PRO A 401 10.49 3.55 -0.38
N GLU A 402 9.19 3.54 -0.70
CA GLU A 402 8.22 4.56 -0.29
C GLU A 402 7.95 4.54 1.23
N GLN A 403 7.95 3.37 1.85
CA GLN A 403 7.84 3.23 3.29
C GLN A 403 9.08 3.76 4.01
N VAL A 404 10.27 3.49 3.47
CA VAL A 404 11.54 3.99 4.02
C VAL A 404 11.56 5.51 4.04
N ILE A 405 11.26 6.16 2.91
CA ILE A 405 11.20 7.63 2.86
C ILE A 405 10.07 8.21 3.70
N GLY A 406 8.88 7.60 3.68
CA GLY A 406 7.76 8.02 4.50
C GLY A 406 8.11 7.99 5.98
N ALA A 407 8.76 6.91 6.45
CA ALA A 407 9.19 6.76 7.82
C ALA A 407 10.29 7.77 8.22
N ILE A 408 11.26 8.06 7.33
CA ILE A 408 12.26 9.12 7.57
C ILE A 408 11.58 10.49 7.73
N GLN A 409 10.63 10.80 6.86
CA GLN A 409 9.90 12.07 6.90
C GLN A 409 9.06 12.20 8.17
N GLN A 410 8.37 11.14 8.58
CA GLN A 410 7.56 11.15 9.80
C GLN A 410 8.41 11.18 11.06
N THR A 411 9.57 10.50 11.07
CA THR A 411 10.54 10.57 12.18
C THR A 411 10.97 12.02 12.44
N ALA A 412 11.09 12.84 11.39
CA ALA A 412 11.45 14.25 11.49
C ALA A 412 10.33 15.16 12.05
N ALA A 413 9.11 14.64 12.19
CA ALA A 413 7.93 15.37 12.65
C ALA A 413 7.28 14.71 13.88
N LEU A 414 7.16 15.43 14.98
CA LEU A 414 6.45 14.92 16.17
C LEU A 414 4.93 14.81 15.96
N LYS A 415 4.40 15.61 15.04
CA LYS A 415 3.00 15.57 14.62
C LYS A 415 2.86 14.72 13.36
N THR A 416 1.66 14.23 13.14
CA THR A 416 1.28 13.55 11.90
C THR A 416 1.59 14.42 10.69
N LEU A 417 2.23 13.81 9.68
CA LEU A 417 2.41 14.46 8.38
C LEU A 417 1.06 14.72 7.75
N ASP A 418 0.79 15.99 7.45
CA ASP A 418 -0.45 16.41 6.82
C ASP A 418 -0.38 16.22 5.30
N ALA A 419 -1.22 15.32 4.78
CA ALA A 419 -1.39 15.12 3.34
C ALA A 419 -1.90 16.40 2.65
N GLU A 420 -2.65 17.25 3.36
CA GLU A 420 -3.22 18.51 2.88
C GLU A 420 -2.29 19.72 3.05
N SER A 421 -1.00 19.47 3.30
CA SER A 421 -0.01 20.54 3.40
C SER A 421 -0.02 21.48 2.19
N HIS A 422 0.34 22.74 2.42
CA HIS A 422 0.35 23.76 1.36
C HIS A 422 1.13 23.30 0.11
N ILE A 423 0.62 23.61 -1.09
CA ILE A 423 1.12 23.09 -2.39
C ILE A 423 2.63 23.22 -2.61
N LEU A 424 3.25 24.29 -2.10
CA LEU A 424 4.70 24.50 -2.18
C LEU A 424 5.49 23.45 -1.38
N THR A 425 4.99 23.08 -0.19
CA THR A 425 5.57 22.03 0.66
C THR A 425 5.42 20.67 -0.01
N GLN A 426 4.25 20.38 -0.57
CA GLN A 426 4.02 19.15 -1.34
C GLN A 426 4.98 19.04 -2.53
N LEU A 427 5.20 20.12 -3.28
CA LEU A 427 6.13 20.13 -4.44
C LEU A 427 7.59 19.87 -4.04
N ILE A 428 8.07 20.48 -2.95
CA ILE A 428 9.43 20.24 -2.43
C ILE A 428 9.56 18.78 -1.99
N ASN A 429 8.62 18.29 -1.17
CA ASN A 429 8.62 16.92 -0.68
C ASN A 429 8.55 15.92 -1.85
N TYR A 430 7.75 16.20 -2.88
CA TYR A 430 7.66 15.37 -4.09
C TYR A 430 8.99 15.29 -4.85
N GLY A 431 9.71 16.41 -4.98
CA GLY A 431 11.03 16.45 -5.61
C GLY A 431 12.07 15.61 -4.86
N GLU A 432 12.15 15.79 -3.53
CA GLU A 432 13.02 14.99 -2.66
C GLU A 432 12.64 13.50 -2.70
N HIS A 433 11.34 13.21 -2.74
CA HIS A 433 10.83 11.86 -2.79
C HIS A 433 11.25 11.12 -4.06
N ASN A 434 11.05 11.75 -5.22
CA ASN A 434 11.48 11.18 -6.48
C ASN A 434 13.00 11.04 -6.60
N GLU A 435 13.78 11.99 -6.07
CA GLU A 435 15.24 11.86 -6.05
C GLU A 435 15.68 10.67 -5.20
N PHE A 436 15.04 10.47 -4.03
CA PHE A 436 15.32 9.33 -3.16
C PHE A 436 14.97 8.01 -3.84
N LEU A 437 13.74 7.84 -4.34
CA LEU A 437 13.32 6.60 -5.01
C LEU A 437 14.22 6.26 -6.19
N LYS A 438 14.59 7.25 -7.02
CA LYS A 438 15.49 7.05 -8.15
C LYS A 438 16.86 6.51 -7.75
N ARG A 439 17.36 6.86 -6.55
CA ARG A 439 18.67 6.40 -6.06
C ARG A 439 18.60 5.16 -5.19
N TYR A 440 17.53 5.02 -4.41
CA TYR A 440 17.30 3.88 -3.51
C TYR A 440 16.89 2.64 -4.31
N GLY A 441 16.23 2.84 -5.46
CA GLY A 441 15.68 1.79 -6.30
C GLY A 441 14.17 1.71 -6.16
N ASP A 442 13.52 1.22 -7.21
CA ASP A 442 12.09 0.95 -7.26
C ASP A 442 11.91 -0.54 -7.59
N ALA A 443 11.06 -1.24 -6.83
CA ALA A 443 10.81 -2.66 -6.98
C ALA A 443 9.91 -3.00 -8.19
N GLY A 444 9.35 -2.00 -8.87
CA GLY A 444 8.49 -2.23 -10.03
C GLY A 444 7.16 -2.93 -9.67
N GLU A 445 6.62 -3.71 -10.59
CA GLU A 445 5.32 -4.39 -10.36
C GLU A 445 5.45 -5.58 -9.40
N ASP A 446 6.64 -6.18 -9.27
CA ASP A 446 6.94 -7.29 -8.36
C ASP A 446 7.35 -6.80 -6.95
N GLU A 447 6.60 -5.86 -6.37
CA GLU A 447 6.98 -5.17 -5.12
C GLU A 447 6.99 -6.03 -3.85
N PHE A 448 6.48 -7.26 -3.92
CA PHE A 448 6.43 -8.22 -2.80
C PHE A 448 7.46 -9.35 -2.92
N ALA A 449 8.21 -9.42 -4.02
CA ALA A 449 9.28 -10.40 -4.15
C ALA A 449 10.37 -10.12 -3.10
N GLU A 450 10.94 -11.17 -2.51
CA GLU A 450 12.03 -11.01 -1.55
C GLU A 450 13.25 -10.31 -2.19
N GLN A 451 13.56 -9.11 -1.70
CA GLN A 451 14.72 -8.34 -2.14
C GLN A 451 15.70 -8.12 -1.00
N GLY A 452 16.95 -8.54 -1.20
CA GLY A 452 18.05 -8.24 -0.31
C GLY A 452 18.40 -6.75 -0.29
N GLY A 453 18.89 -6.25 0.85
CA GLY A 453 19.40 -4.88 0.93
C GLY A 453 20.71 -4.70 0.18
N THR A 454 20.85 -3.58 -0.52
CA THR A 454 22.07 -3.30 -1.30
C THR A 454 23.03 -2.39 -0.55
N ILE A 455 24.33 -2.53 -0.80
CA ILE A 455 25.36 -1.60 -0.27
C ILE A 455 25.04 -0.14 -0.66
N PRO A 456 24.65 0.18 -1.91
CA PRO A 456 24.22 1.53 -2.28
C PRO A 456 23.06 2.08 -1.44
N GLN A 457 22.05 1.27 -1.14
CA GLN A 457 20.92 1.69 -0.29
C GLN A 457 21.39 2.06 1.13
N ARG A 458 22.27 1.25 1.74
CA ARG A 458 22.84 1.53 3.06
C ARG A 458 23.72 2.80 3.04
N LEU A 459 24.56 2.95 2.02
CA LEU A 459 25.39 4.17 1.85
C LEU A 459 24.54 5.42 1.64
N LEU A 460 23.42 5.31 0.90
CA LEU A 460 22.47 6.40 0.71
C LEU A 460 21.78 6.79 2.01
N MET A 461 21.42 5.84 2.87
CA MET A 461 20.87 6.13 4.20
C MET A 461 21.88 6.86 5.10
N MET A 462 23.13 6.41 5.11
CA MET A 462 24.17 6.99 5.96
C MET A 462 24.63 8.38 5.51
N ASN A 463 24.72 8.60 4.19
CA ASN A 463 25.38 9.77 3.61
C ASN A 463 24.43 10.68 2.80
N GLY A 464 23.18 10.27 2.60
CA GLY A 464 22.22 10.96 1.75
C GLY A 464 21.74 12.28 2.34
N ASN A 465 21.41 13.21 1.43
CA ASN A 465 20.92 14.53 1.81
C ASN A 465 19.60 14.47 2.60
N LEU A 466 18.72 13.51 2.27
CA LEU A 466 17.42 13.38 2.94
C LEU A 466 17.61 13.14 4.44
N VAL A 467 18.26 12.03 4.82
CA VAL A 467 18.52 11.70 6.23
C VAL A 467 19.24 12.85 6.92
N LYS A 468 20.31 13.38 6.30
CA LYS A 468 21.06 14.52 6.84
C LYS A 468 20.18 15.75 7.09
N GLN A 469 19.31 16.14 6.18
CA GLN A 469 18.44 17.31 6.35
C GLN A 469 17.36 17.07 7.40
N ARG A 470 16.88 15.82 7.51
CA ARG A 470 15.85 15.40 8.46
C ARG A 470 16.39 15.12 9.86
N THR A 471 17.70 14.96 10.04
CA THR A 471 18.36 14.88 11.35
C THR A 471 19.04 16.20 11.76
N LYS A 472 19.45 17.04 10.81
CA LYS A 472 20.15 18.29 11.09
C LYS A 472 19.30 19.31 11.85
N ASN A 473 19.96 20.03 12.76
CA ASN A 473 19.40 21.10 13.57
C ASN A 473 18.68 22.19 12.74
N ASP A 474 17.36 22.23 12.86
CA ASP A 474 16.50 23.33 12.41
C ASP A 474 15.46 23.59 13.51
N LEU A 475 15.51 24.80 14.08
CA LEU A 475 14.67 25.24 15.21
C LEU A 475 13.17 25.21 14.91
N ILE A 476 12.77 25.21 13.63
CA ILE A 476 11.36 25.28 13.24
C ILE A 476 10.82 23.91 12.83
N ARG A 477 11.67 23.05 12.23
CA ARG A 477 11.22 21.93 11.39
C ARG A 477 11.55 20.52 11.88
N ASN A 478 12.45 20.33 12.84
CA ASN A 478 12.97 18.98 13.16
C ASN A 478 12.57 18.47 14.57
N SER A 479 12.07 17.23 14.64
CA SER A 479 11.76 16.48 15.86
C SER A 479 12.96 16.41 16.81
N ALA A 480 14.18 16.16 16.34
CA ALA A 480 15.37 16.02 17.20
C ALA A 480 15.61 17.27 18.08
N THR A 481 15.42 18.47 17.52
CA THR A 481 15.54 19.72 18.28
C THR A 481 14.41 19.87 19.31
N ARG A 482 13.18 19.51 18.94
CA ARG A 482 12.02 19.56 19.85
C ARG A 482 12.15 18.55 20.98
N ILE A 483 12.59 17.32 20.69
CA ILE A 483 12.86 16.26 21.67
C ILE A 483 13.91 16.75 22.65
N ALA A 484 15.04 17.29 22.16
CA ALA A 484 16.11 17.77 23.02
C ALA A 484 15.68 18.92 23.95
N GLN A 485 14.80 19.81 23.48
CA GLN A 485 14.36 21.00 24.22
C GLN A 485 13.20 20.76 25.18
N LEU A 486 12.24 19.92 24.79
CA LEU A 486 10.98 19.75 25.53
C LEU A 486 10.98 18.56 26.49
N SER A 487 11.93 17.63 26.34
CA SER A 487 11.99 16.44 27.20
C SER A 487 12.67 16.73 28.54
N PRO A 488 12.09 16.27 29.67
CA PRO A 488 12.54 16.61 31.02
C PRO A 488 13.90 16.00 31.39
N ASN A 489 14.17 14.77 30.94
CA ASN A 489 15.38 14.00 31.27
C ASN A 489 15.90 13.22 30.05
N ASN A 490 17.03 12.52 30.20
CA ASN A 490 17.66 11.78 29.10
C ASN A 490 16.83 10.55 28.71
N GLU A 491 16.25 9.87 29.70
CA GLU A 491 15.40 8.68 29.53
C GLU A 491 14.21 8.99 28.62
N THR A 492 13.51 10.11 28.88
CA THR A 492 12.37 10.54 28.05
C THR A 492 12.82 10.92 26.64
N ARG A 493 14.01 11.49 26.47
CA ARG A 493 14.54 11.81 25.12
C ARG A 493 14.78 10.54 24.32
N ILE A 494 15.37 9.53 24.95
CA ILE A 494 15.66 8.24 24.34
C ILE A 494 14.34 7.54 24.00
N GLU A 495 13.40 7.49 24.95
CA GLU A 495 12.06 6.92 24.71
C GLU A 495 11.38 7.58 23.51
N ILE A 496 11.34 8.92 23.46
CA ILE A 496 10.68 9.62 22.33
C ILE A 496 11.41 9.34 21.02
N ALA A 497 12.76 9.33 21.00
CA ALA A 497 13.51 9.03 19.79
C ALA A 497 13.23 7.61 19.26
N TYR A 498 13.12 6.64 20.15
CA TYR A 498 12.73 5.26 19.83
C TYR A 498 11.29 5.18 19.32
N LEU A 499 10.34 5.82 19.99
CA LEU A 499 8.93 5.84 19.56
C LEU A 499 8.76 6.49 18.18
N THR A 500 9.43 7.61 17.91
CA THR A 500 9.29 8.32 16.63
C THR A 500 9.98 7.62 15.45
N THR A 501 10.99 6.79 15.73
CA THR A 501 11.82 6.17 14.67
C THR A 501 11.46 4.70 14.46
N LEU A 502 11.34 3.95 15.55
CA LEU A 502 11.13 2.51 15.56
C LEU A 502 9.74 2.11 16.06
N THR A 503 8.95 3.05 16.59
CA THR A 503 7.59 2.76 17.11
C THR A 503 7.61 1.70 18.21
N ARG A 504 8.64 1.69 19.05
CA ARG A 504 8.71 0.88 20.26
C ARG A 504 9.42 1.64 21.36
N ARG A 505 9.40 1.13 22.57
CA ARG A 505 10.24 1.63 23.67
C ARG A 505 11.64 1.01 23.58
N PRO A 506 12.69 1.71 24.03
CA PRO A 506 14.00 1.09 24.19
C PRO A 506 13.90 -0.03 25.24
N THR A 507 14.66 -1.10 25.05
CA THR A 507 14.91 -2.07 26.11
C THR A 507 15.67 -1.42 27.26
N SER A 508 15.70 -2.06 28.43
CA SER A 508 16.47 -1.56 29.58
C SER A 508 17.95 -1.40 29.25
N GLU A 509 18.55 -2.36 28.53
CA GLU A 509 19.95 -2.31 28.10
C GLU A 509 20.22 -1.15 27.13
N GLU A 510 19.35 -0.95 26.13
CA GLU A 510 19.46 0.18 25.20
C GLU A 510 19.32 1.53 25.93
N SER A 511 18.38 1.63 26.86
CA SER A 511 18.15 2.84 27.64
C SER A 511 19.38 3.18 28.49
N GLU A 512 19.89 2.22 29.26
CA GLU A 512 21.08 2.39 30.10
C GLU A 512 22.30 2.82 29.27
N TYR A 513 22.54 2.15 28.14
CA TYR A 513 23.64 2.46 27.22
C TYR A 513 23.57 3.91 26.71
N PHE A 514 22.41 4.35 26.22
CA PHE A 514 22.27 5.69 25.66
C PHE A 514 22.23 6.79 26.72
N VAL A 515 21.69 6.52 27.92
CA VAL A 515 21.75 7.48 29.04
C VAL A 515 23.21 7.74 29.40
N GLN A 516 23.99 6.68 29.65
CA GLN A 516 25.42 6.81 29.95
C GLN A 516 26.16 7.58 28.84
N ARG A 517 25.88 7.25 27.57
CA ARG A 517 26.54 7.90 26.43
C ARG A 517 26.23 9.39 26.32
N MET A 518 25.02 9.82 26.71
CA MET A 518 24.61 11.24 26.73
C MET A 518 25.25 12.01 27.89
N GLU A 519 25.45 11.35 29.04
CA GLU A 519 26.13 11.94 30.21
C GLU A 519 27.63 12.15 29.98
N ASP A 520 28.29 11.18 29.34
CA ASP A 520 29.73 11.21 29.04
C ASP A 520 30.10 12.12 27.86
N SER A 521 29.11 12.75 27.22
CA SER A 521 29.30 13.51 25.98
C SER A 521 29.56 15.00 26.23
N THR A 522 30.56 15.54 25.53
CA THR A 522 30.83 16.99 25.49
C THR A 522 29.95 17.72 24.46
N LEU A 523 29.16 16.99 23.66
CA LEU A 523 28.29 17.56 22.65
C LEU A 523 27.10 18.29 23.29
N ALA A 524 26.64 19.37 22.65
CA ALA A 524 25.38 19.99 23.07
C ALA A 524 24.22 19.00 22.91
N ARG A 525 23.25 19.03 23.84
CA ARG A 525 22.12 18.08 23.92
C ARG A 525 21.42 17.80 22.59
N ARG A 526 21.21 18.83 21.76
CA ARG A 526 20.59 18.69 20.43
C ARG A 526 21.38 17.78 19.48
N HIS A 527 22.71 17.84 19.53
CA HIS A 527 23.58 17.01 18.71
C HIS A 527 23.60 15.56 19.20
N GLN A 528 23.46 15.34 20.50
CA GLN A 528 23.33 13.99 21.07
C GLN A 528 22.04 13.31 20.57
N VAL A 529 20.93 14.04 20.50
CA VAL A 529 19.65 13.51 19.98
C VAL A 529 19.71 13.34 18.46
N GLU A 530 20.35 14.25 17.73
CA GLU A 530 20.63 14.11 16.28
C GLU A 530 21.40 12.83 15.98
N ASP A 531 22.49 12.55 16.73
CA ASP A 531 23.28 11.33 16.59
C ASP A 531 22.45 10.08 16.93
N LEU A 532 21.65 10.11 18.00
CA LEU A 532 20.77 9.00 18.36
C LEU A 532 19.77 8.69 17.25
N VAL A 533 19.03 9.69 16.76
CA VAL A 533 18.05 9.49 15.68
C VAL A 533 18.74 9.00 14.41
N TRP A 534 19.93 9.53 14.08
CA TRP A 534 20.70 9.05 12.94
C TRP A 534 21.10 7.58 13.10
N VAL A 535 21.52 7.14 14.29
CA VAL A 535 21.84 5.73 14.58
C VAL A 535 20.61 4.85 14.41
N LEU A 536 19.46 5.26 14.95
CA LEU A 536 18.20 4.51 14.83
C LEU A 536 17.75 4.38 13.37
N LEU A 537 17.79 5.47 12.59
CA LEU A 537 17.45 5.45 11.15
C LEU A 537 18.38 4.55 10.31
N ASN A 538 19.62 4.34 10.76
CA ASN A 538 20.60 3.49 10.08
C ASN A 538 20.70 2.07 10.68
N SER A 539 19.90 1.76 11.70
CA SER A 539 19.82 0.43 12.28
C SER A 539 19.31 -0.59 11.25
N SER A 540 19.50 -1.88 11.53
CA SER A 540 18.85 -2.91 10.72
C SER A 540 17.34 -2.83 10.88
N GLU A 541 16.85 -2.78 12.13
CA GLU A 541 15.43 -2.76 12.48
C GLU A 541 14.61 -1.71 11.72
N PHE A 542 15.15 -0.50 11.50
CA PHE A 542 14.44 0.55 10.77
C PHE A 542 14.04 0.14 9.34
N ALA A 543 14.83 -0.70 8.69
CA ALA A 543 14.61 -1.11 7.30
C ALA A 543 13.65 -2.30 7.14
N TRP A 544 13.08 -2.80 8.24
CA TRP A 544 12.19 -3.96 8.23
C TRP A 544 10.87 -3.68 8.97
N ASN A 545 9.81 -4.30 8.45
CA ASN A 545 8.57 -4.54 9.14
C ASN A 545 8.69 -5.91 9.82
N HIS A 546 8.28 -5.98 11.07
CA HIS A 546 8.43 -7.15 11.93
C HIS A 546 7.23 -7.21 12.85
#